data_AF-A0A9D8IW40-F1
#
_entry.id   AF-A0A9D8IW40-F1
#
_cell.length_a   1.000
_cell.length_b   1.000
_cell.length_c   1.000
_cell.angle_alpha   90.00
_cell.angle_beta   90.00
_cell.angle_gamma   90.00
#
_symmetry.space_group_name_H-M   'P 1'
#
loop_
_entity.id
_entity.type
_entity.pdbx_description
1 polymer ?
#
loop_
_entity_poly.entity_id
_entity_poly.type
_entity_poly.pdbx_seq_one_letter_code
_entity_poly.pdbx_strand_id
1 'polypeptide(L)' 'MADMNKRLWTAAKFGVSIMTAVLALQLFMACDSDDSNPARSPECGSGAVDWDAKAEVCRDRSNGIVVPSSCCGR' A
#
# COMPACT_ATOMS: atom_id res chain seq x y z
N MET A 1 23.91 27.95 31.16
CA MET A 1 22.90 26.87 31.18
C MET A 1 21.88 26.93 30.03
N ALA A 2 21.62 28.10 29.42
CA ALA A 2 20.62 28.23 28.33
C ALA A 2 20.99 27.53 27.00
N ASP A 3 22.28 27.46 26.64
CA ASP A 3 22.74 26.83 25.39
C ASP A 3 22.64 25.29 25.39
N MET A 4 22.83 24.66 26.55
CA MET A 4 22.77 23.20 26.66
C MET A 4 21.33 22.70 26.48
N ASN A 5 20.35 23.45 26.96
CA ASN A 5 18.94 23.12 26.85
C ASN A 5 18.41 23.25 25.40
N LYS A 6 18.91 24.23 24.64
CA LYS A 6 18.61 24.38 23.20
C LYS A 6 19.17 23.21 22.38
N ARG A 7 20.41 22.78 22.66
CA ARG A 7 21.04 21.62 21.99
C ARG A 7 20.30 20.31 22.26
N LEU A 8 19.88 20.09 23.51
CA LEU A 8 19.06 18.94 23.90
C LEU A 8 17.70 18.92 23.17
N TRP A 9 17.04 20.07 23.06
CA TRP A 9 15.78 20.19 22.32
C TRP A 9 15.94 19.91 20.82
N THR A 10 17.04 20.38 20.22
CA THR A 10 17.34 20.10 18.81
C THR A 10 17.62 18.61 18.60
N ALA A 11 18.44 17.99 19.45
CA ALA A 11 18.74 16.56 19.36
C ALA A 11 17.49 15.68 19.53
N ALA A 12 16.59 16.04 20.47
CA ALA A 12 15.32 15.34 20.67
C ALA A 12 14.41 15.44 19.44
N LYS A 13 14.32 16.60 18.79
CA LYS A 13 13.55 16.78 17.55
C LYS A 13 14.07 15.89 16.42
N PHE A 14 15.38 15.83 16.24
CA PHE A 14 15.99 14.95 15.23
C PHE A 14 15.69 13.47 15.52
N GLY A 15 15.80 13.03 16.78
CA GLY A 15 15.49 11.66 17.17
C GLY A 15 14.03 11.28 16.88
N VAL A 16 13.09 12.15 17.24
CA VAL A 16 11.65 11.92 16.96
C VAL A 16 11.38 11.90 15.45
N SER A 17 11.94 12.83 14.68
CA SER A 17 11.75 12.85 13.22
C SER A 17 12.25 11.58 12.52
N ILE A 18 13.40 11.05 12.95
CA ILE A 18 13.95 9.79 12.42
C ILE A 18 13.01 8.62 12.77
N MET A 19 12.53 8.56 14.01
CA MET A 19 11.64 7.48 14.45
C MET A 19 10.31 7.48 13.67
N THR A 20 9.72 8.65 13.42
CA THR A 20 8.52 8.79 12.61
C THR A 20 8.75 8.41 11.15
N ALA A 21 9.91 8.78 10.58
CA ALA A 21 10.26 8.42 9.21
C ALA A 21 10.44 6.90 9.03
N VAL A 22 11.07 6.23 10.01
CA VAL A 22 11.22 4.76 10.01
C VAL A 22 9.85 4.09 10.11
N LEU A 23 8.99 4.56 11.01
CA LEU A 23 7.64 4.00 11.18
C LEU A 23 6.79 4.15 9.91
N ALA A 24 6.89 5.31 9.24
CA ALA A 24 6.24 5.55 7.95
C ALA A 24 6.76 4.59 6.86
N LEU A 25 8.07 4.36 6.78
CA LEU A 25 8.66 3.44 5.80
C LEU A 25 8.15 2.00 5.97
N GLN A 26 8.02 1.54 7.21
CA GLN A 26 7.50 0.20 7.52
C GLN A 26 6.02 0.05 7.11
N LEU A 27 5.21 1.11 7.28
CA LEU A 27 3.80 1.13 6.83
C LEU A 27 3.69 1.02 5.30
N PHE A 28 4.57 1.65 4.53
CA PHE A 28 4.57 1.52 3.07
C PHE A 28 4.99 0.11 2.60
N MET A 29 5.96 -0.53 3.27
CA MET A 29 6.36 -1.90 2.92
C MET A 29 5.30 -2.95 3.28
N ALA A 30 4.52 -2.74 4.35
CA ALA A 30 3.44 -3.64 4.74
C ALA A 30 2.25 -3.63 3.74
N CYS A 31 2.12 -2.61 2.88
CA CYS A 31 1.09 -2.56 1.84
C CYS A 31 1.46 -3.25 0.52
N ASP A 32 2.75 -3.58 0.27
CA ASP A 32 3.16 -4.35 -0.92
C ASP A 32 3.18 -5.86 -0.65
N SER A 33 3.09 -6.26 0.63
CA SER A 33 3.08 -7.65 1.09
C SER A 33 1.68 -8.27 1.04
N ASP A 34 0.80 -7.74 0.20
CA ASP A 34 -0.51 -8.32 -0.05
C ASP A 34 -0.37 -9.43 -1.12
N ASP A 35 0.34 -10.50 -0.75
CA ASP A 35 0.29 -11.82 -1.41
C ASP A 35 -1.14 -12.41 -1.38
N SER A 36 -2.08 -11.73 -0.71
CA SER A 36 -3.51 -12.05 -0.67
C SER A 36 -4.35 -11.19 -1.60
N ASN A 37 -3.75 -10.35 -2.46
CA ASN A 37 -4.52 -9.66 -3.50
C ASN A 37 -4.75 -10.62 -4.68
N PRO A 38 -5.97 -11.17 -4.84
CA PRO A 38 -6.28 -12.11 -5.92
C PRO A 38 -6.05 -11.48 -7.30
N ALA A 39 -5.99 -10.15 -7.41
CA ALA A 39 -5.67 -9.46 -8.65
C ALA A 39 -4.23 -9.64 -9.15
N ARG A 40 -3.31 -10.18 -8.34
CA ARG A 40 -1.93 -10.52 -8.73
C ARG A 40 -1.79 -11.92 -9.36
N SER A 41 -2.81 -12.77 -9.33
CA SER A 41 -2.78 -14.07 -10.00
C SER A 41 -2.65 -13.91 -11.53
N PRO A 42 -1.93 -14.82 -12.23
CA PRO A 42 -1.75 -14.72 -13.69
C PRO A 42 -3.06 -14.74 -14.47
N GLU A 43 -4.10 -15.40 -13.95
CA GLU A 43 -5.45 -15.37 -14.53
C GLU A 43 -6.19 -14.02 -14.36
N CYS A 44 -5.75 -13.16 -13.45
CA CYS A 44 -6.37 -11.89 -13.11
C CYS A 44 -5.72 -10.69 -13.79
N GLY A 45 -4.64 -10.91 -14.55
CA GLY A 45 -3.99 -9.91 -15.37
C GLY A 45 -2.96 -9.06 -14.62
N SER A 46 -2.83 -7.79 -14.99
CA SER A 46 -1.67 -6.95 -14.64
C SER A 46 -1.79 -6.25 -13.27
N GLY A 47 -2.84 -6.54 -12.49
CA GLY A 47 -2.88 -6.21 -11.06
C GLY A 47 -4.08 -5.42 -10.55
N ALA A 48 -4.78 -4.64 -11.39
CA ALA A 48 -5.98 -3.92 -10.97
C ALA A 48 -7.20 -4.47 -11.69
N VAL A 49 -8.23 -4.84 -10.93
CA VAL A 49 -9.50 -5.35 -11.46
C VAL A 49 -10.66 -4.46 -11.01
N ASP A 50 -11.68 -4.36 -11.86
CA ASP A 50 -12.94 -3.67 -11.59
C ASP A 50 -14.10 -4.66 -11.72
N TRP A 51 -15.00 -4.67 -10.72
CA TRP A 51 -16.22 -5.47 -10.75
C TRP A 51 -17.36 -4.68 -11.40
N ASP A 52 -17.89 -5.18 -12.51
CA ASP A 52 -19.10 -4.67 -13.14
C ASP A 52 -20.33 -5.36 -12.54
N ALA A 53 -20.99 -4.70 -11.59
CA ALA A 53 -22.19 -5.23 -10.94
C ALA A 53 -23.42 -5.32 -11.85
N LYS A 54 -23.44 -4.61 -12.98
CA LYS A 54 -24.56 -4.62 -13.92
C LYS A 54 -24.47 -5.83 -14.86
N ALA A 55 -23.26 -6.17 -15.28
CA ALA A 55 -22.99 -7.31 -16.14
C ALA A 55 -22.56 -8.57 -15.35
N GLU A 56 -22.37 -8.46 -14.03
CA GLU A 56 -21.88 -9.52 -13.14
C GLU A 56 -20.54 -10.14 -13.59
N VAL A 57 -19.62 -9.29 -14.06
CA VAL A 57 -18.30 -9.73 -14.55
C VAL A 57 -17.17 -8.94 -13.88
N CYS A 58 -16.04 -9.61 -13.66
CA CYS A 58 -14.79 -8.98 -13.23
C CYS A 58 -13.94 -8.65 -14.47
N ARG A 59 -13.35 -7.46 -14.53
CA ARG A 59 -12.51 -7.02 -15.66
C ARG A 59 -11.16 -6.54 -15.18
N ASP A 60 -10.11 -6.87 -15.90
CA ASP A 60 -8.80 -6.25 -15.73
C ASP A 60 -8.85 -4.78 -16.22
N ARG A 61 -8.36 -3.85 -15.40
CA ARG A 61 -8.39 -2.40 -15.68
C ARG A 61 -7.34 -1.96 -16.69
N SER A 62 -6.25 -2.70 -16.81
CA SER A 62 -5.13 -2.42 -17.73
C SER A 62 -5.53 -2.71 -19.19
N ASN A 63 -6.21 -3.83 -19.44
CA ASN A 63 -6.52 -4.30 -20.79
C ASN A 63 -8.02 -4.50 -21.08
N GLY A 64 -8.89 -4.37 -20.07
CA GLY A 64 -10.34 -4.48 -20.22
C GLY A 64 -10.86 -5.91 -20.43
N ILE A 65 -10.00 -6.92 -20.30
CA ILE A 65 -10.35 -8.33 -20.49
C ILE A 65 -11.19 -8.82 -19.31
N VAL A 66 -12.18 -9.66 -19.58
CA VAL A 66 -12.96 -10.32 -18.54
C VAL A 66 -12.10 -11.40 -17.88
N VAL A 67 -11.96 -11.30 -16.56
CA VAL A 67 -11.18 -12.23 -15.72
C VAL A 67 -12.14 -12.98 -14.78
N PRO A 68 -11.70 -14.10 -14.15
CA PRO A 68 -12.52 -14.83 -13.20
C PRO A 68 -13.06 -13.96 -12.05
N SER A 69 -14.26 -14.26 -11.54
CA SER A 69 -14.86 -13.51 -10.42
C SER A 69 -14.03 -13.56 -9.13
N SER A 70 -13.27 -14.63 -8.96
CA SER A 70 -12.32 -14.82 -7.85
C SER A 70 -11.28 -13.70 -7.78
N CYS A 71 -10.92 -13.09 -8.92
CA CYS A 71 -10.03 -11.94 -9.00
C CYS A 71 -10.59 -10.70 -8.30
N CYS A 72 -11.91 -10.56 -8.28
CA CYS A 72 -12.65 -9.50 -7.60
C CYS A 72 -13.10 -9.89 -6.16
N GLY A 73 -12.63 -11.04 -5.63
CA GLY A 73 -13.01 -11.54 -4.31
C GLY A 73 -14.45 -12.07 -4.22
N ARG A 74 -15.00 -12.58 -5.33
CA ARG A 74 -16.37 -13.10 -5.44
C ARG A 74 -16.44 -14.54 -5.95
#